data_AF-A0A2A2SIN8-F1
#
_entry.id   AF-A0A2A2SIN8-F1
#
_cell.length_a   1.000
_cell.length_b   1.000
_cell.length_c   1.000
_cell.angle_alpha   90.00
_cell.angle_beta   90.00
_cell.angle_gamma   90.00
#
_symmetry.space_group_name_H-M   'P 1'
#
loop_
_entity.id
_entity.type
_entity.pdbx_description
1 polymer ?
#
loop_
_entity_poly.entity_id
_entity_poly.type
_entity_poly.pdbx_seq_one_letter_code
_entity_poly.pdbx_strand_id
1 'polypeptide(L)'
;MSPDSLLLRLDQLQSDTLAVLSRASELLDEEPGPARAGLGAIRRELARKLREYQIFKHSRIFDPALTSGSPSVAEAGRRLKVDCIAGSARFDQYVREWSGKDIAAEWAAFRSATLELGRRLRDHMVSERVQIRLLLAGATPRQNADLGE
;
A
#
# COMPACT_ATOMS: atom_id res chain seq x y z
N MET A 1 13.34 16.60 -8.80
CA MET A 1 13.16 16.42 -7.33
C MET A 1 14.42 15.80 -6.79
N SER A 2 14.94 16.30 -5.68
CA SER A 2 16.05 15.64 -4.97
C SER A 2 15.57 14.32 -4.33
N PRO A 3 16.47 13.37 -4.03
CA PRO A 3 16.16 12.18 -3.25
C PRO A 3 15.39 12.47 -1.95
N ASP A 4 15.78 13.51 -1.22
CA ASP A 4 15.12 13.89 0.03
C ASP A 4 13.67 14.37 -0.19
N SER A 5 13.43 15.16 -1.24
CA SER A 5 12.07 15.59 -1.58
C SER A 5 11.17 14.44 -2.03
N LEU A 6 11.74 13.40 -2.66
CA LEU A 6 11.02 12.17 -3.02
C LEU A 6 10.64 11.37 -1.77
N LEU A 7 11.57 11.21 -0.83
CA LEU A 7 11.32 10.50 0.42
C LEU A 7 10.30 11.23 1.30
N LEU A 8 10.38 12.56 1.40
CA LEU A 8 9.39 13.34 2.15
C LEU A 8 7.98 13.17 1.55
N ARG A 9 7.86 13.21 0.22
CA ARG A 9 6.56 13.01 -0.44
C ARG A 9 6.05 11.58 -0.29
N LEU A 10 6.95 10.58 -0.35
CA LEU A 10 6.61 9.19 -0.06
C LEU A 10 6.04 9.05 1.36
N ASP A 11 6.74 9.60 2.35
CA ASP A 11 6.36 9.54 3.76
C ASP A 11 5.00 10.19 4.00
N GLN A 12 4.72 11.33 3.35
CA GLN A 12 3.40 11.97 3.43
C GLN A 12 2.29 11.08 2.86
N LEU A 13 2.51 10.47 1.68
CA LEU A 13 1.52 9.61 1.05
C LEU A 13 1.26 8.33 1.86
N GLN A 14 2.30 7.76 2.45
CA GLN A 14 2.17 6.63 3.38
C GLN A 14 1.39 7.05 4.62
N SER A 15 1.79 8.14 5.29
CA SER A 15 1.10 8.67 6.47
C SER A 15 -0.39 8.91 6.22
N ASP A 16 -0.73 9.58 5.12
CA ASP A 16 -2.11 9.82 4.70
C ASP A 16 -2.89 8.52 4.56
N THR A 17 -2.30 7.50 3.93
CA THR A 17 -2.96 6.20 3.72
C THR A 17 -3.16 5.46 5.04
N LEU A 18 -2.15 5.49 5.92
CA LEU A 18 -2.21 4.87 7.23
C LEU A 18 -3.27 5.53 8.13
N ALA A 19 -3.45 6.85 8.03
CA ALA A 19 -4.51 7.57 8.73
C ALA A 19 -5.92 7.12 8.29
N VAL A 20 -6.11 6.75 7.00
CA VAL A 20 -7.37 6.15 6.54
C VAL A 20 -7.58 4.77 7.19
N LEU A 21 -6.54 3.96 7.29
CA LEU A 21 -6.61 2.62 7.90
C LEU A 21 -6.86 2.67 9.42
N SER A 22 -6.33 3.67 10.13
CA SER A 22 -6.62 3.89 11.55
C SER A 22 -8.11 4.16 11.76
N ARG A 23 -8.67 5.13 11.03
CA ARG A 23 -10.11 5.43 11.07
C ARG A 23 -10.97 4.23 10.70
N ALA A 24 -10.51 3.41 9.74
CA ALA A 24 -11.20 2.18 9.38
C ALA A 24 -11.28 1.22 10.57
N SER A 25 -10.18 1.09 11.32
CA SER A 25 -10.09 0.22 12.49
C SER A 25 -10.98 0.70 13.63
N GLU A 26 -11.01 2.02 13.87
CA GLU A 26 -11.89 2.64 14.87
C GLU A 26 -13.37 2.36 14.57
N LEU A 27 -13.82 2.50 13.32
CA LEU A 27 -15.20 2.18 12.92
C LEU A 27 -15.53 0.68 13.02
N LEU A 28 -14.53 -0.19 12.92
CA LEU A 28 -14.73 -1.65 13.02
C LEU A 28 -14.90 -2.11 14.48
N ASP A 29 -14.63 -1.25 15.46
CA ASP A 29 -14.91 -1.52 16.87
C ASP A 29 -16.35 -1.12 17.27
N GLU A 30 -17.08 -0.47 16.36
CA GLU A 30 -18.51 -0.17 16.52
C GLU A 30 -19.41 -1.31 16.03
N GLU A 31 -20.71 -1.21 16.33
CA GLU A 31 -21.74 -2.11 15.80
C GLU A 31 -21.93 -1.93 14.27
N PRO A 32 -22.36 -2.97 13.52
CA PRO A 32 -22.40 -2.96 12.05
C PRO A 32 -23.26 -1.85 11.44
N GLY A 33 -24.33 -1.45 12.13
CA GLY A 33 -25.30 -0.46 11.65
C GLY A 33 -24.67 0.92 11.45
N PRO A 34 -24.21 1.59 12.53
CA PRO A 34 -23.52 2.87 12.48
C PRO A 34 -22.27 2.85 11.57
N ALA A 35 -21.50 1.75 11.60
CA ALA A 35 -20.25 1.64 10.86
C ALA A 35 -20.43 1.55 9.33
N ARG A 36 -21.56 1.01 8.84
CA ARG A 36 -21.77 0.69 7.40
C ARG A 36 -21.57 1.89 6.47
N ALA A 37 -22.15 3.05 6.82
CA ALA A 37 -22.05 4.25 6.00
C ALA A 37 -20.61 4.82 6.00
N GLY A 38 -19.98 4.87 7.18
CA GLY A 38 -18.60 5.34 7.35
C GLY A 38 -17.58 4.47 6.60
N LEU A 39 -17.73 3.15 6.69
CA LEU A 39 -16.84 2.19 6.02
C LEU A 39 -16.89 2.29 4.49
N GLY A 40 -18.07 2.55 3.92
CA GLY A 40 -18.20 2.79 2.48
C GLY A 40 -17.41 4.03 2.02
N ALA A 41 -17.44 5.11 2.81
CA ALA A 41 -16.65 6.31 2.54
C ALA A 41 -15.14 6.05 2.68
N ILE A 42 -14.74 5.38 3.76
CA ILE A 42 -13.35 4.99 4.03
C ILE A 42 -12.78 4.12 2.91
N ARG A 43 -13.52 3.11 2.41
CA ARG A 43 -13.06 2.26 1.30
C ARG A 43 -12.75 3.07 0.04
N ARG A 44 -13.61 4.03 -0.31
CA ARG A 44 -13.38 4.93 -1.47
C ARG A 44 -12.19 5.84 -1.23
N GLU A 45 -12.04 6.37 -0.03
CA GLU A 45 -10.91 7.21 0.33
C GLU A 45 -9.58 6.45 0.26
N LEU A 46 -9.54 5.24 0.82
CA LEU A 46 -8.38 4.34 0.78
C LEU A 46 -7.98 4.00 -0.65
N ALA A 47 -8.95 3.67 -1.51
CA ALA A 47 -8.68 3.39 -2.93
C ALA A 47 -8.04 4.60 -3.64
N ARG A 48 -8.51 5.83 -3.37
CA ARG A 48 -7.90 7.04 -3.93
C ARG A 48 -6.47 7.25 -3.44
N LYS A 49 -6.24 7.13 -2.13
CA LYS A 49 -4.91 7.31 -1.52
C LYS A 49 -3.90 6.27 -2.01
N LEU A 50 -4.30 5.00 -2.10
CA LEU A 50 -3.47 3.94 -2.68
C LEU A 50 -3.14 4.21 -4.15
N ARG A 51 -4.10 4.70 -4.94
CA ARG A 51 -3.85 5.05 -6.34
C ARG A 51 -2.88 6.23 -6.48
N GLU A 52 -3.06 7.29 -5.69
CA GLU A 52 -2.15 8.44 -5.65
C GLU A 52 -0.73 7.99 -5.27
N TYR A 53 -0.62 7.16 -4.25
CA TYR A 53 0.62 6.55 -3.78
C TYR A 53 1.33 5.73 -4.87
N GLN A 54 0.60 4.86 -5.57
CA GLN A 54 1.12 4.04 -6.67
C GLN A 54 1.60 4.90 -7.84
N ILE A 55 0.78 5.85 -8.30
CA ILE A 55 1.13 6.74 -9.41
C ILE A 55 2.42 7.50 -9.08
N PHE A 56 2.56 8.01 -7.86
CA PHE A 56 3.75 8.72 -7.43
C PHE A 56 5.00 7.84 -7.51
N LYS A 57 5.01 6.67 -6.86
CA LYS A 57 6.20 5.80 -6.86
C LYS A 57 6.58 5.33 -8.26
N HIS A 58 5.60 4.93 -9.08
CA HIS A 58 5.87 4.49 -10.44
C HIS A 58 6.48 5.62 -11.28
N SER A 59 5.80 6.76 -11.36
CA SER A 59 6.22 7.85 -12.27
C SER A 59 7.44 8.63 -11.79
N ARG A 60 7.69 8.69 -10.48
CA ARG A 60 8.75 9.55 -9.90
C ARG A 60 9.96 8.78 -9.38
N ILE A 61 9.86 7.47 -9.17
CA ILE A 61 10.92 6.68 -8.55
C ILE A 61 11.28 5.50 -9.45
N PHE A 62 10.32 4.62 -9.75
CA PHE A 62 10.61 3.38 -10.48
C PHE A 62 10.94 3.64 -11.94
N ASP A 63 10.09 4.37 -12.67
CA ASP A 63 10.31 4.61 -14.10
C ASP A 63 11.64 5.38 -14.34
N PRO A 64 12.00 6.43 -13.58
CA PRO A 64 13.32 7.05 -13.69
C PRO A 64 14.50 6.10 -13.39
N ALA A 65 14.37 5.22 -12.39
CA ALA A 65 15.39 4.21 -12.09
C ALA A 65 15.58 3.24 -13.26
N LEU A 66 14.51 2.91 -13.98
CA LEU A 66 14.54 2.04 -15.15
C LEU A 66 15.14 2.70 -16.40
N THR A 67 14.85 3.98 -16.62
CA THR A 67 15.25 4.67 -17.86
C THR A 67 16.64 5.27 -17.78
N SER A 68 17.07 5.70 -16.59
CA SER A 68 18.25 6.55 -16.42
C SER A 68 19.18 6.09 -15.29
N GLY A 69 18.82 5.02 -14.58
CA GLY A 69 19.65 4.42 -13.55
C GLY A 69 20.81 3.58 -14.10
N SER A 70 21.78 3.27 -13.24
CA SER A 70 22.76 2.22 -13.52
C SER A 70 22.07 0.85 -13.66
N PRO A 71 22.72 -0.17 -14.25
CA PRO A 71 22.12 -1.50 -14.37
C PRO A 71 21.61 -2.11 -13.06
N SER A 72 22.33 -1.88 -11.94
CA SER A 72 21.92 -2.34 -10.61
C SER A 72 20.69 -1.59 -10.08
N VAL A 73 20.63 -0.27 -10.31
CA VAL A 73 19.48 0.57 -9.94
C VAL A 73 18.25 0.23 -10.79
N ALA A 74 18.42 -0.01 -12.09
CA ALA A 74 17.34 -0.44 -12.97
C ALA A 74 16.78 -1.80 -12.54
N GLU A 75 17.64 -2.75 -12.18
CA GLU A 75 17.22 -4.06 -11.68
C GLU A 75 16.44 -3.96 -10.36
N ALA A 76 16.93 -3.15 -9.42
CA ALA A 76 16.24 -2.87 -8.17
C ALA A 76 14.86 -2.20 -8.41
N GLY A 77 14.80 -1.24 -9.34
CA GLY A 77 13.56 -0.58 -9.75
C GLY A 77 12.54 -1.55 -10.35
N ARG A 78 12.98 -2.53 -11.16
CA ARG A 78 12.09 -3.58 -11.70
C ARG A 78 11.47 -4.42 -10.59
N ARG A 79 12.28 -4.86 -9.63
CA ARG A 79 11.81 -5.69 -8.51
C ARG A 79 10.75 -4.96 -7.68
N LEU A 80 11.03 -3.72 -7.29
CA LEU A 80 10.06 -2.91 -6.54
C LEU A 80 8.76 -2.67 -7.31
N LYS A 81 8.84 -2.50 -8.63
CA LYS A 81 7.65 -2.37 -9.48
C LYS A 81 6.82 -3.66 -9.51
N VAL A 82 7.45 -4.83 -9.59
CA VAL A 82 6.77 -6.13 -9.53
C VAL A 82 6.11 -6.33 -8.17
N ASP A 83 6.82 -6.05 -7.07
CA ASP A 83 6.29 -6.18 -5.72
C ASP A 83 5.09 -5.25 -5.49
N CYS A 84 5.13 -4.02 -6.04
CA CYS A 84 4.03 -3.07 -5.94
C CYS A 84 2.78 -3.58 -6.68
N ILE A 85 2.93 -4.17 -7.87
CA ILE A 85 1.83 -4.76 -8.64
C ILE A 85 1.24 -5.98 -7.92
N ALA A 86 2.10 -6.84 -7.35
CA ALA A 86 1.64 -7.96 -6.54
C ALA A 86 0.88 -7.50 -5.29
N GLY A 87 1.32 -6.38 -4.67
CA GLY A 87 0.63 -5.72 -3.58
C GLY A 87 -0.75 -5.18 -3.98
N SER A 88 -0.86 -4.52 -5.14
CA SER A 88 -2.12 -3.94 -5.61
C SER A 88 -3.20 -4.99 -5.91
N ALA A 89 -2.79 -6.14 -6.47
CA ALA A 89 -3.70 -7.23 -6.78
C ALA A 89 -4.49 -7.73 -5.54
N ARG A 90 -3.89 -7.68 -4.35
CA ARG A 90 -4.55 -8.09 -3.09
C ARG A 90 -5.62 -7.10 -2.65
N PHE A 91 -5.36 -5.80 -2.79
CA PHE A 91 -6.37 -4.78 -2.52
C PHE A 91 -7.54 -4.89 -3.50
N ASP A 92 -7.25 -5.12 -4.78
CA ASP A 92 -8.29 -5.32 -5.80
C ASP A 92 -9.12 -6.58 -5.53
N GLN A 93 -8.48 -7.66 -5.07
CA GLN A 93 -9.16 -8.88 -4.63
C GLN A 93 -10.09 -8.60 -3.45
N TYR A 94 -9.60 -7.91 -2.41
CA TYR A 94 -10.41 -7.50 -1.28
C TYR A 94 -11.62 -6.66 -1.72
N VAL A 95 -11.40 -5.68 -2.60
CA VAL A 95 -12.49 -4.84 -3.11
C VAL A 95 -13.50 -5.69 -3.86
N ARG A 96 -13.09 -6.57 -4.78
CA ARG A 96 -13.99 -7.47 -5.52
C ARG A 96 -14.78 -8.37 -4.58
N GLU A 97 -14.13 -9.00 -3.63
CA GLU A 97 -14.76 -9.94 -2.70
C GLU A 97 -15.87 -9.28 -1.89
N TRP A 98 -15.63 -8.06 -1.40
CA TRP A 98 -16.57 -7.32 -0.56
C TRP A 98 -17.44 -6.33 -1.35
N SER A 99 -17.41 -6.39 -2.68
CA SER A 99 -18.32 -5.63 -3.54
C SER A 99 -19.55 -6.49 -3.83
N GLY A 100 -20.66 -6.19 -3.15
CA GLY A 100 -21.94 -6.89 -3.34
C GLY A 100 -22.31 -7.88 -2.23
N LYS A 101 -21.40 -8.16 -1.28
CA LYS A 101 -21.75 -8.88 -0.03
C LYS A 101 -22.53 -7.97 0.92
N ASP A 102 -23.48 -8.56 1.66
CA ASP A 102 -24.11 -7.86 2.78
C ASP A 102 -23.16 -7.83 3.98
N ILE A 103 -22.44 -6.72 4.13
CA ILE A 103 -21.45 -6.51 5.19
C ILE A 103 -22.05 -6.67 6.59
N ALA A 104 -23.34 -6.35 6.77
CA ALA A 104 -23.97 -6.48 8.09
C ALA A 104 -24.19 -7.97 8.46
N ALA A 105 -24.61 -8.79 7.51
CA ALA A 105 -24.76 -10.23 7.69
C ALA A 105 -23.41 -10.94 7.87
N GLU A 106 -22.36 -10.44 7.19
CA GLU A 106 -21.02 -11.01 7.17
C GLU A 106 -20.02 -10.23 8.07
N TRP A 107 -20.52 -9.53 9.09
CA TRP A 107 -19.73 -8.51 9.81
C TRP A 107 -18.42 -9.03 10.38
N ALA A 108 -18.44 -10.18 11.06
CA ALA A 108 -17.24 -10.76 11.67
C ALA A 108 -16.16 -11.08 10.61
N ALA A 109 -16.57 -11.66 9.47
CA ALA A 109 -15.67 -11.97 8.37
C ALA A 109 -15.15 -10.69 7.69
N PHE A 110 -16.02 -9.70 7.48
CA PHE A 110 -15.65 -8.40 6.93
C PHE A 110 -14.63 -7.67 7.82
N ARG A 111 -14.88 -7.64 9.12
CA ARG A 111 -13.99 -7.03 10.12
C ARG A 111 -12.62 -7.68 10.09
N SER A 112 -12.57 -9.01 10.17
CA SER A 112 -11.31 -9.76 10.11
C SER A 112 -10.53 -9.48 8.82
N ALA A 113 -11.20 -9.54 7.67
CA ALA A 113 -10.57 -9.28 6.37
C ALA A 113 -10.05 -7.84 6.24
N THR A 114 -10.79 -6.85 6.77
CA THR A 114 -10.37 -5.44 6.72
C THR A 114 -9.14 -5.18 7.59
N LEU A 115 -9.12 -5.74 8.81
CA LEU A 115 -7.98 -5.61 9.73
C LEU A 115 -6.72 -6.29 9.15
N GLU A 116 -6.88 -7.47 8.56
CA GLU A 116 -5.78 -8.19 7.92
C GLU A 116 -5.23 -7.43 6.70
N LEU A 117 -6.11 -6.86 5.87
CA LEU A 117 -5.69 -5.97 4.78
C LEU A 117 -4.89 -4.76 5.32
N GLY A 118 -5.39 -4.12 6.37
CA GLY A 118 -4.73 -2.96 6.98
C GLY A 118 -3.36 -3.29 7.58
N ARG A 119 -3.19 -4.47 8.16
CA ARG A 119 -1.88 -4.97 8.64
C ARG A 119 -0.93 -5.18 7.47
N ARG A 120 -1.36 -5.90 6.43
CA ARG A 120 -0.51 -6.17 5.26
C ARG A 120 -0.08 -4.91 4.51
N LEU A 121 -0.97 -3.93 4.38
CA LEU A 121 -0.63 -2.64 3.76
C LEU A 121 0.41 -1.88 4.58
N ARG A 122 0.30 -1.88 5.92
CA ARG A 122 1.32 -1.31 6.81
C ARG A 122 2.68 -1.97 6.64
N ASP A 123 2.71 -3.30 6.71
CA ASP A 123 3.96 -4.07 6.59
C ASP A 123 4.63 -3.82 5.24
N HIS A 124 3.84 -3.79 4.16
CA HIS A 124 4.31 -3.47 2.82
C HIS A 124 4.91 -2.05 2.75
N MET A 125 4.22 -1.03 3.27
CA MET A 125 4.70 0.36 3.23
C MET A 125 6.01 0.55 3.99
N VAL A 126 6.16 -0.10 5.16
CA VAL A 126 7.40 -0.07 5.95
C VAL A 126 8.55 -0.70 5.17
N SER A 127 8.34 -1.91 4.63
CA SER A 127 9.36 -2.61 3.85
C SER A 127 9.75 -1.81 2.60
N GLU A 128 8.76 -1.33 1.86
CA GLU A 128 8.97 -0.60 0.62
C GLU A 128 9.72 0.72 0.83
N ARG A 129 9.43 1.42 1.93
CA ARG A 129 10.13 2.67 2.28
C ARG A 129 11.64 2.45 2.41
N VAL A 130 12.05 1.37 3.08
CA VAL A 130 13.47 1.00 3.22
C VAL A 130 14.09 0.74 1.84
N GLN A 131 13.40 -0.02 0.99
CA GLN A 131 13.90 -0.40 -0.31
C GLN A 131 14.01 0.81 -1.27
N ILE A 132 13.02 1.73 -1.24
CA ILE A 132 13.07 2.99 -1.99
C ILE A 132 14.22 3.88 -1.51
N ARG A 133 14.45 3.96 -0.19
CA ARG A 133 15.59 4.71 0.34
C ARG A 133 16.93 4.16 -0.16
N LEU A 134 17.08 2.83 -0.19
CA LEU A 134 18.29 2.20 -0.74
C LEU A 134 18.45 2.49 -2.23
N LEU A 135 17.37 2.35 -3.01
CA LEU A 135 17.34 2.65 -4.44
C LEU A 135 17.78 4.09 -4.72
N LEU A 136 17.23 5.07 -4.00
CA LEU A 136 17.54 6.49 -4.16
C LEU A 136 18.96 6.85 -3.72
N ALA A 137 19.55 6.09 -2.81
CA ALA A 137 20.95 6.23 -2.42
C ALA A 137 21.92 5.56 -3.41
N GLY A 138 21.42 4.92 -4.49
CA GLY A 138 22.22 4.12 -5.40
C GLY A 138 22.72 2.79 -4.80
N ALA A 139 22.21 2.43 -3.63
CA ALA A 139 22.51 1.15 -2.99
C ALA A 139 21.55 0.08 -3.53
N THR A 140 22.04 -1.16 -3.65
CA THR A 140 21.17 -2.27 -4.07
C THR A 140 20.29 -2.69 -2.89
N PRO A 141 18.96 -2.70 -3.02
CA PRO A 141 18.09 -3.14 -1.94
C PRO A 141 18.31 -4.62 -1.61
N ARG A 142 18.32 -4.97 -0.32
CA ARG A 142 18.56 -6.34 0.15
C ARG A 142 17.34 -7.22 -0.16
N GLN A 143 17.57 -8.41 -0.73
CA GLN A 143 16.54 -9.43 -0.89
C GLN A 143 15.94 -9.76 0.48
N ASN A 144 14.61 -9.73 0.60
CA ASN A 144 13.96 -10.57 1.59
C ASN A 144 14.17 -12.00 1.07
N ALA A 145 15.06 -12.75 1.73
CA ALA A 145 15.16 -14.18 1.49
C ALA A 145 13.77 -14.79 1.60
N ASP A 146 13.44 -15.70 0.68
CA ASP A 146 12.29 -16.60 0.79
C ASP A 146 12.17 -17.07 2.24
N LEU A 147 11.13 -16.63 2.94
CA LEU A 147 10.57 -17.42 4.03
C LEU A 147 9.71 -18.51 3.37
N GLY A 148 10.41 -19.43 2.72
CA GLY A 148 9.91 -20.76 2.44
C GLY A 148 10.36 -21.66 3.57
N GLU A 149 9.49 -21.85 4.55
CA GLU A 149 9.26 -23.11 5.26
C GLU A 149 7.78 -23.19 5.63
#